data_AF-A0A4Y7PHH7-F1
#
_entry.id   AF-A0A4Y7PHH7-F1
#
_cell.length_a   1.000
_cell.length_b   1.000
_cell.length_c   1.000
_cell.angle_alpha   90.00
_cell.angle_beta   90.00
_cell.angle_gamma   90.00
#
_symmetry.space_group_name_H-M   'P 1'
#
loop_
_entity.id
_entity.type
_entity.pdbx_description
1 polymer ?
#
loop_
_entity_poly.entity_id
_entity_poly.type
_entity_poly.pdbx_seq_one_letter_code
_entity_poly.pdbx_strand_id
1 'polypeptide(L)'
;MDVRSTFDDVLNTNYVPSQAERHVVERIVSVQDSEIVQLETIVAPILQRLDGLKASSKAHRALLSQARRVPPELVAEIFSWCCVNGGPFCGPLGETHTFCISRPAQILALGQICREWRRIACSTPRIWAELNL
;
A
#
# COMPACT_ATOMS: atom_id res chain seq x y z
N MET A 1 17.48 30.86 -0.31
CA MET A 1 17.36 32.32 -0.21
C MET A 1 16.35 32.70 -1.27
N ASP A 2 15.10 32.99 -0.88
CA ASP A 2 14.09 33.44 -1.83
C ASP A 2 14.45 34.84 -2.31
N VAL A 3 14.80 34.94 -3.59
CA VAL A 3 14.99 36.22 -4.25
C VAL A 3 13.58 36.77 -4.52
N ARG A 4 13.19 37.81 -3.79
CA ARG A 4 11.90 38.49 -4.01
C ARG A 4 11.84 38.98 -5.46
N SER A 5 10.79 38.60 -6.18
CA SER A 5 10.56 39.05 -7.56
C SER A 5 10.02 40.47 -7.55
N THR A 6 10.35 41.25 -8.58
CA THR A 6 9.90 42.64 -8.75
C THR A 6 8.37 42.77 -8.77
N PHE A 7 7.64 41.69 -9.04
CA PHE A 7 6.18 41.67 -9.10
C PHE A 7 5.51 41.03 -7.85
N ASP A 8 6.27 40.63 -6.83
CA ASP A 8 5.73 39.91 -5.66
C ASP A 8 4.57 40.65 -4.98
N ASP A 9 4.69 41.98 -4.84
CA ASP A 9 3.69 42.81 -4.14
C ASP A 9 2.36 42.95 -4.92
N VAL A 10 2.34 42.55 -6.19
CA VAL A 10 1.15 42.62 -7.06
C VAL A 10 0.60 41.25 -7.47
N LEU A 11 1.25 40.15 -7.06
CA LEU A 11 0.76 38.79 -7.30
C LEU A 11 -0.59 38.57 -6.61
N ASN A 12 -1.49 37.80 -7.25
CA ASN A 12 -2.84 37.50 -6.75
C ASN A 12 -3.76 38.71 -6.56
N THR A 13 -3.50 39.81 -7.29
CA THR A 13 -4.36 41.01 -7.31
C THR A 13 -4.98 41.22 -8.69
N ASN A 14 -5.90 42.19 -8.80
CA ASN A 14 -6.47 42.63 -10.08
C ASN A 14 -5.55 43.60 -10.86
N TYR A 15 -4.26 43.67 -10.51
CA TYR A 15 -3.30 44.55 -11.16
C TYR A 15 -3.15 44.20 -12.66
N VAL A 16 -3.18 45.21 -13.51
CA VAL A 16 -3.03 45.05 -14.97
C VAL A 16 -1.66 45.57 -15.37
N PRO A 17 -0.70 44.69 -15.76
CA PRO A 17 0.62 45.12 -16.16
C PRO A 17 0.58 45.89 -17.49
N SER A 18 1.42 46.90 -17.59
CA SER A 18 1.72 47.60 -18.84
C SER A 18 2.41 46.67 -19.86
N GLN A 19 2.51 47.09 -21.12
CA GLN A 19 3.10 46.27 -22.17
C GLN A 19 4.59 45.97 -21.92
N ALA A 20 5.34 46.91 -21.33
CA ALA A 20 6.72 46.68 -20.95
C ALA A 20 6.83 45.65 -19.79
N GLU A 21 5.94 45.77 -18.79
CA GLU A 21 5.90 44.83 -17.66
C GLU A 21 5.50 43.43 -18.10
N ARG A 22 4.57 43.28 -19.05
CA ARG A 22 4.21 41.98 -19.65
C ARG A 22 5.42 41.24 -20.18
N HIS A 23 6.28 41.90 -20.95
CA HIS A 23 7.49 41.26 -21.48
C HIS A 23 8.48 40.85 -20.38
N VAL A 24 8.51 41.54 -19.25
CA VAL A 24 9.33 41.15 -18.10
C VAL A 24 8.72 39.93 -17.41
N VAL A 25 7.41 39.94 -17.17
CA VAL A 25 6.68 38.81 -16.56
C VAL A 25 6.79 37.56 -17.43
N GLU A 26 6.60 37.66 -18.75
CA GLU A 26 6.77 36.54 -19.69
C GLU A 26 8.17 35.91 -19.58
N ARG A 27 9.21 36.73 -19.42
CA ARG A 27 10.58 36.24 -19.27
C ARG A 27 10.78 35.55 -17.92
N ILE A 28 10.24 36.11 -16.84
CA ILE A 28 10.30 35.50 -15.50
C ILE A 28 9.62 34.13 -15.53
N VAL A 29 8.40 34.05 -16.07
CA VAL A 29 7.65 32.80 -16.22
C VAL A 29 8.45 31.79 -17.05
N SER A 30 8.99 32.21 -18.19
CA SER A 30 9.80 31.31 -19.04
C SER A 30 11.03 30.76 -18.33
N VAL A 31 11.70 31.56 -17.49
CA VAL A 31 12.85 31.11 -16.70
C VAL A 31 12.39 30.13 -15.61
N GLN A 32 11.33 30.46 -14.88
CA GLN A 32 10.79 29.60 -13.83
C GLN A 32 10.30 28.26 -14.39
N ASP A 33 9.58 28.26 -15.51
CA ASP A 33 9.14 27.03 -16.18
C ASP A 33 10.34 26.16 -16.59
N SER A 34 11.42 26.77 -17.08
CA SER A 34 12.64 26.03 -17.41
C SER A 34 13.30 25.40 -16.19
N GLU A 35 13.30 26.09 -15.04
CA GLU A 35 13.83 25.58 -13.78
C GLU A 35 12.95 24.46 -13.22
N ILE A 36 11.63 24.61 -13.29
CA ILE A 36 10.67 23.56 -12.92
C ILE A 36 10.94 22.29 -13.72
N VAL A 37 11.05 22.38 -15.05
CA VAL A 37 11.32 21.22 -15.91
C VAL A 37 12.66 20.56 -15.56
N GLN A 38 13.69 21.35 -15.25
CA GLN A 38 14.99 20.82 -14.81
C GLN A 38 14.87 20.06 -13.48
N LEU A 39 14.17 20.64 -12.50
CA LEU A 39 13.93 20.01 -11.20
C LEU A 39 13.11 18.74 -11.33
N GLU A 40 12.06 18.74 -12.14
CA GLU A 40 11.25 17.55 -12.43
C GLU A 40 12.08 16.44 -13.05
N THR A 41 13.00 16.78 -13.97
CA THR A 41 13.91 15.83 -14.60
C THR A 41 14.86 15.18 -13.59
N ILE A 42 15.23 15.88 -12.51
CA ILE A 42 16.05 15.34 -11.43
C ILE A 42 15.22 14.52 -10.44
N VAL A 43 14.02 14.99 -10.08
CA VAL A 43 13.16 14.36 -9.08
C VAL A 43 12.56 13.05 -9.57
N ALA A 44 12.12 12.99 -10.83
CA ALA A 44 11.49 11.81 -11.41
C ALA A 44 12.32 10.51 -11.25
N PRO A 45 13.61 10.45 -11.65
CA PRO A 45 14.42 9.24 -11.49
C PRO A 45 14.71 8.89 -10.01
N ILE A 46 14.80 9.90 -9.13
CA ILE A 46 14.99 9.67 -7.69
C ILE A 46 13.76 8.97 -7.10
N LEU A 47 12.56 9.46 -7.42
CA LEU A 47 11.30 8.84 -6.98
C LEU A 47 11.15 7.42 -7.53
N GLN A 48 11.45 7.22 -8.81
CA GLN A 48 11.44 5.89 -9.42
C GLN A 48 12.38 4.91 -8.70
N ARG A 49 13.61 5.36 -8.38
CA ARG A 49 14.58 4.55 -7.64
C ARG A 49 14.12 4.28 -6.21
N LEU A 50 13.54 5.27 -5.54
CA LEU A 50 12.99 5.13 -4.19
C LEU A 50 11.90 4.05 -4.16
N ASP A 51 10.98 4.08 -5.12
CA ASP A 51 9.89 3.10 -5.19
C ASP A 51 10.41 1.70 -5.52
N GLY A 52 11.39 1.58 -6.42
CA GLY A 52 12.08 0.32 -6.68
C GLY A 52 12.76 -0.25 -5.42
N LEU A 53 13.44 0.60 -4.65
CA LEU A 53 14.07 0.20 -3.39
C LEU A 53 13.06 -0.19 -2.32
N LYS A 54 11.94 0.53 -2.20
CA LYS A 54 10.84 0.17 -1.28
C LYS A 54 10.24 -1.18 -1.63
N ALA A 55 9.96 -1.42 -2.91
CA ALA A 55 9.44 -2.70 -3.41
C ALA A 55 10.42 -3.85 -3.13
N SER A 56 11.70 -3.66 -3.48
CA SER A 56 12.75 -4.64 -3.20
C SER A 56 12.90 -4.92 -1.70
N SER A 57 12.95 -3.87 -0.87
CA SER A 57 13.04 -4.00 0.59
C SER A 57 11.85 -4.77 1.17
N LYS A 58 10.63 -4.48 0.70
CA LYS A 58 9.42 -5.22 1.10
C LYS A 58 9.52 -6.70 0.72
N ALA A 59 9.97 -7.01 -0.49
CA ALA A 59 10.15 -8.39 -0.94
C ALA A 59 11.18 -9.16 -0.09
N HIS A 60 12.34 -8.55 0.18
CA HIS A 60 13.38 -9.15 1.04
C HIS A 60 12.91 -9.30 2.49
N ARG A 61 12.23 -8.31 3.07
CA ARG A 61 11.64 -8.43 4.41
C ARG A 61 10.61 -9.54 4.47
N ALA A 62 9.82 -9.73 3.41
CA ALA A 62 8.92 -10.87 3.35
C ALA A 62 9.71 -12.19 3.44
N LEU A 63 10.93 -12.31 2.87
CA LEU A 63 11.78 -13.52 2.96
C LEU A 63 12.10 -13.88 4.41
N LEU A 64 12.25 -12.86 5.25
CA LEU A 64 12.54 -12.99 6.67
C LEU A 64 11.29 -13.26 7.52
N SER A 65 10.09 -13.32 6.91
CA SER A 65 8.85 -13.60 7.63
C SER A 65 8.93 -14.95 8.33
N GLN A 66 8.57 -14.95 9.62
CA GLN A 66 8.50 -16.15 10.45
C GLN A 66 7.61 -17.22 9.82
N ALA A 67 6.55 -16.83 9.09
CA ALA A 67 5.64 -17.74 8.40
C ALA A 67 6.33 -18.74 7.45
N ARG A 68 7.56 -18.45 6.98
CA ARG A 68 8.37 -19.38 6.15
C ARG A 68 9.27 -20.32 6.94
N ARG A 69 9.45 -20.07 8.23
CA ARG A 69 10.32 -20.87 9.13
C ARG A 69 9.51 -21.79 10.03
N VAL A 70 8.19 -21.61 10.09
CA VAL A 70 7.30 -22.49 10.84
C VAL A 70 7.24 -23.84 10.12
N PRO A 71 7.52 -24.96 10.82
CA PRO A 71 7.31 -26.30 10.29
C PRO A 71 5.88 -26.50 9.75
N PRO A 72 5.70 -27.26 8.67
CA PRO A 72 4.40 -27.44 8.03
C PRO A 72 3.35 -28.03 8.98
N GLU A 73 3.76 -28.82 9.97
CA GLU A 73 2.89 -29.41 10.99
C GLU A 73 2.26 -28.34 11.87
N LEU A 74 3.05 -27.35 12.30
CA LEU A 74 2.57 -26.24 13.13
C LEU A 74 1.67 -25.30 12.34
N VAL A 75 1.93 -25.11 11.04
CA VAL A 75 1.00 -24.34 10.16
C VAL A 75 -0.34 -25.07 10.02
N ALA A 76 -0.32 -26.39 9.81
CA ALA A 76 -1.55 -27.19 9.75
C ALA A 76 -2.32 -27.19 11.08
N GLU A 77 -1.60 -27.18 12.21
CA GLU A 77 -2.19 -27.01 13.53
C GLU A 77 -2.85 -25.63 13.68
N ILE A 78 -2.16 -24.55 13.30
CA ILE A 78 -2.72 -23.18 13.28
C ILE A 78 -4.02 -23.15 12.46
N PHE A 79 -4.04 -23.78 11.27
CA PHE A 79 -5.25 -23.84 10.44
C PHE A 79 -6.39 -24.55 11.18
N SER A 80 -6.09 -25.61 11.94
CA SER A 80 -7.10 -26.36 12.69
C SER A 80 -7.72 -25.52 13.82
N TRP A 81 -6.93 -24.64 14.45
CA TRP A 81 -7.39 -23.73 15.51
C TRP A 81 -8.05 -22.46 14.99
N CYS A 82 -7.60 -21.92 13.86
CA CYS A 82 -8.19 -20.72 13.27
C CYS A 82 -9.53 -21.02 12.60
N CYS A 83 -9.73 -22.23 12.09
CA CYS A 83 -10.94 -22.64 11.39
C CYS A 83 -12.09 -23.06 12.32
N VAL A 84 -12.25 -22.37 13.45
CA VAL A 84 -13.34 -22.62 14.39
C VAL A 84 -14.58 -21.89 13.87
N ASN A 85 -15.70 -22.61 13.80
CA ASN A 85 -17.00 -22.04 13.44
C ASN A 85 -17.25 -20.80 14.31
N GLY A 86 -17.57 -19.67 13.67
CA GLY A 86 -17.85 -18.43 14.38
C GLY A 86 -18.95 -18.66 15.40
N GLY A 87 -18.57 -18.75 16.68
CA GLY A 87 -19.53 -18.74 17.78
C GLY A 87 -20.32 -17.43 17.76
N PRO A 88 -21.52 -17.40 18.37
CA PRO A 88 -22.23 -16.15 18.56
C PRO A 88 -21.30 -15.16 19.29
N PHE A 89 -20.98 -14.03 18.66
CA PHE A 89 -20.28 -12.94 19.32
C PHE A 89 -21.27 -11.80 19.56
N CYS A 90 -21.31 -11.28 20.78
CA CYS A 90 -22.12 -10.12 21.12
C CYS A 90 -21.44 -8.86 20.59
N GLY A 91 -22.08 -8.21 19.62
CA GLY A 91 -21.71 -6.86 19.18
C GLY A 91 -21.87 -5.85 20.33
N PRO A 92 -21.29 -4.64 20.18
CA PRO A 92 -21.33 -3.58 21.19
C PRO A 92 -22.75 -3.17 21.62
N LEU A 93 -23.75 -3.48 20.79
CA LEU A 93 -25.17 -3.15 20.98
C LEU A 93 -26.01 -4.34 21.50
N GLY A 94 -25.37 -5.45 21.90
CA GLY A 94 -26.07 -6.66 22.34
C GLY A 94 -26.65 -7.49 21.19
N GLU A 95 -26.37 -7.11 19.93
CA GLU A 95 -26.71 -7.89 18.75
C GLU A 95 -25.82 -9.14 18.68
N THR A 96 -26.44 -10.31 18.59
CA THR A 96 -25.69 -11.56 18.37
C THR A 96 -25.38 -11.68 16.88
N HIS A 97 -24.12 -11.46 16.51
CA HIS A 97 -23.67 -11.71 15.14
C HIS A 97 -23.00 -13.09 15.07
N THR A 98 -23.44 -13.92 14.13
CA THR A 98 -22.74 -15.14 13.76
C THR A 98 -21.81 -14.82 12.60
N PHE A 99 -20.50 -14.90 12.81
CA PHE A 99 -19.53 -14.75 11.74
C PHE A 99 -19.48 -16.04 10.92
N CYS A 100 -20.38 -16.15 9.93
CA CYS A 100 -20.55 -17.35 9.10
C CYS A 100 -19.54 -17.39 7.94
N ILE A 101 -18.23 -17.34 8.21
CA ILE A 101 -17.25 -17.73 7.18
C ILE A 101 -17.09 -19.24 7.23
N SER A 102 -17.39 -19.92 6.12
CA SER A 102 -17.21 -21.37 6.03
C SER A 102 -15.74 -21.75 6.25
N ARG A 103 -15.48 -22.88 6.91
CA ARG A 103 -14.13 -23.41 7.12
C ARG A 103 -13.28 -23.41 5.83
N PRO A 104 -13.78 -23.84 4.66
CA PRO A 104 -13.06 -23.72 3.39
C PRO A 104 -12.61 -22.28 3.08
N ALA A 105 -13.46 -21.28 3.27
CA ALA A 105 -13.11 -19.88 3.02
C ALA A 105 -12.05 -19.37 4.02
N GLN A 106 -12.08 -19.81 5.27
CA GLN A 106 -11.05 -19.46 6.26
C GLN A 106 -9.67 -20.07 5.91
N ILE A 107 -9.66 -21.35 5.51
CA ILE A 107 -8.44 -22.04 5.03
C ILE A 107 -7.87 -21.34 3.80
N LEU A 108 -8.73 -20.97 2.85
CA LEU A 108 -8.32 -20.25 1.65
C LEU A 108 -7.76 -18.86 1.98
N ALA A 109 -8.32 -18.16 2.95
CA ALA A 109 -7.81 -16.87 3.42
C ALA A 109 -6.41 -16.99 4.05
N LEU A 110 -6.21 -17.99 4.93
CA LEU A 110 -4.89 -18.29 5.50
C LEU A 110 -3.87 -18.71 4.41
N GLY A 111 -4.33 -19.43 3.38
CA GLY A 111 -3.55 -19.79 2.21
C GLY A 111 -3.10 -18.60 1.34
N GLN A 112 -3.60 -17.38 1.57
CA GLN A 112 -3.11 -16.18 0.88
C GLN A 112 -1.87 -15.56 1.54
N ILE A 113 -1.46 -15.99 2.74
CA ILE A 113 -0.33 -15.42 3.47
C ILE A 113 0.99 -15.63 2.70
N CYS A 114 1.24 -16.86 2.24
CA CYS A 114 2.37 -17.14 1.35
C CYS A 114 2.19 -18.46 0.59
N ARG A 115 3.05 -18.70 -0.41
CA ARG A 115 3.04 -19.93 -1.22
C ARG A 115 3.21 -21.20 -0.38
N GLU A 116 3.99 -21.15 0.70
CA GLU A 116 4.21 -22.26 1.63
C GLU A 116 2.89 -22.68 2.29
N TRP A 117 2.19 -21.71 2.89
CA TRP A 117 0.92 -21.92 3.58
C TRP A 117 -0.16 -22.41 2.63
N ARG A 118 -0.19 -21.90 1.40
CA ARG A 118 -1.08 -22.42 0.36
C ARG A 118 -0.79 -23.88 0.03
N ARG A 119 0.48 -24.27 -0.08
CA ARG A 119 0.86 -25.66 -0.34
C ARG A 119 0.42 -26.55 0.81
N ILE A 120 0.69 -26.15 2.05
CA ILE A 120 0.29 -26.87 3.26
C ILE A 120 -1.24 -27.02 3.30
N ALA A 121 -1.97 -25.97 2.93
CA ALA A 121 -3.42 -26.02 2.80
C ALA A 121 -3.84 -27.15 1.83
N CYS A 122 -3.30 -27.15 0.61
CA CYS A 122 -3.63 -28.16 -0.39
C CYS A 122 -3.15 -29.58 -0.05
N SER A 123 -2.02 -29.72 0.67
CA SER A 123 -1.38 -31.01 0.95
C SER A 123 -1.82 -31.64 2.27
N THR A 124 -2.69 -30.99 3.05
CA THR A 124 -3.13 -31.49 4.35
C THR A 124 -4.64 -31.75 4.37
N PRO A 125 -5.13 -32.89 3.83
CA PRO A 125 -6.56 -33.18 3.74
C PRO A 125 -7.31 -33.07 5.07
N ARG A 126 -6.65 -33.39 6.19
CA ARG A 126 -7.23 -33.36 7.54
C ARG A 126 -7.80 -31.98 7.92
N ILE A 127 -7.21 -30.87 7.46
CA ILE A 127 -7.70 -29.53 7.81
C ILE A 127 -9.03 -29.21 7.09
N TRP A 128 -9.34 -29.95 6.02
CA TRP A 128 -10.56 -29.84 5.22
C TRP A 128 -11.65 -30.84 5.63
N ALA A 129 -11.37 -31.80 6.51
CA ALA A 129 -12.21 -32.98 6.77
C ALA A 129 -13.59 -32.70 7.42
N GLU A 130 -13.97 -31.44 7.64
CA GLU A 130 -15.36 -31.02 7.94
C GLU A 130 -16.12 -30.59 6.66
N LEU A 131 -15.58 -30.85 5.47
CA LEU A 131 -16.32 -30.82 4.21
C LEU A 131 -17.25 -32.04 4.16
N ASN A 132 -18.39 -31.96 4.83
CA ASN A 132 -19.55 -32.76 4.43
C ASN A 132 -20.04 -32.20 3.09
N LEU A 133 -19.90 -33.00 2.04
CA LEU A 133 -20.49 -32.77 0.71
C LEU A 133 -22.00 -32.94 0.74
#